data_AF-A0A7W1QQG1-F1
#
_entry.id   AF-A0A7W1QQG1-F1
#
_cell.length_a   1.000
_cell.length_b   1.000
_cell.length_c   1.000
_cell.angle_alpha   90.00
_cell.angle_beta   90.00
_cell.angle_gamma   90.00
#
_symmetry.space_group_name_H-M   'P 1'
#
loop_
_entity.id
_entity.type
_entity.pdbx_description
1 polymer ?
#
loop_
_entity_poly.entity_id
_entity_poly.type
_entity_poly.pdbx_seq_one_letter_code
_entity_poly.pdbx_strand_id
1 'polypeptide(L)'
;MPGATPFETSGQRIGIGSLRGGSFHVQGVYPWSPSRCVRPDRPSLDARYPGALSIRAADDGTLTVTVTISFREYLEGIAEVPPTWPRATLEAQVIAARSYVLSRTGWSGVEGAALDDPICATSDCQVYGGIPRPAPPGIERWYRAVRDTQGQVLLFGDRPADTVYSSTSNGRTYGNEDVFGSSPLPYLRPIVERHDGASPLSRWRVELPFDDLATMLRAA
;
A
#
# COMPACT_ATOMS: atom_id res chain seq x y z
N MET A 1 -0.76 -36.24 -13.38
CA MET A 1 -2.00 -35.44 -13.40
C MET A 1 -1.97 -34.53 -12.20
N PRO A 2 -1.97 -33.20 -12.34
CA PRO A 2 -2.07 -32.32 -11.17
C PRO A 2 -3.53 -32.32 -10.71
N GLY A 3 -3.73 -32.76 -9.46
CA GLY A 3 -5.04 -32.88 -8.82
C GLY A 3 -5.67 -31.51 -8.58
N ALA A 4 -6.98 -31.45 -8.80
CA ALA A 4 -7.80 -30.26 -8.60
C ALA A 4 -7.75 -29.76 -7.14
N THR A 5 -7.73 -28.44 -6.99
CA THR A 5 -7.79 -27.70 -5.73
C THR A 5 -9.12 -27.95 -4.99
N PRO A 6 -9.15 -28.01 -3.65
CA PRO A 6 -10.40 -28.06 -2.91
C PRO A 6 -11.06 -26.68 -2.97
N PHE A 7 -12.22 -26.60 -3.64
CA PHE A 7 -13.12 -25.47 -3.53
C PHE A 7 -13.96 -25.69 -2.26
N GLU A 8 -13.79 -24.82 -1.26
CA GLU A 8 -14.67 -24.81 -0.10
C GLU A 8 -15.66 -23.65 -0.26
N THR A 9 -16.90 -23.99 -0.61
CA THR A 9 -18.03 -23.07 -0.68
C THR A 9 -18.83 -23.20 0.60
N SER A 10 -18.58 -22.31 1.55
CA SER A 10 -19.51 -22.03 2.64
C SER A 10 -20.20 -20.70 2.32
N GLY A 11 -21.51 -20.60 2.57
CA GLY A 11 -22.37 -19.50 2.10
C GLY A 11 -21.68 -18.12 2.05
N GLN A 12 -21.79 -17.47 0.89
CA GLN A 12 -21.23 -16.14 0.57
C GLN A 12 -19.70 -15.98 0.59
N ARG A 13 -18.92 -17.02 0.91
CA ARG A 13 -17.45 -16.96 0.89
C ARG A 13 -16.84 -18.02 -0.03
N ILE A 14 -15.97 -17.57 -0.93
CA ILE A 14 -15.16 -18.43 -1.79
C ILE A 14 -13.70 -18.25 -1.39
N GLY A 15 -13.07 -19.34 -0.96
CA GLY A 15 -11.62 -19.39 -0.70
C GLY A 15 -10.88 -20.05 -1.85
N ILE A 16 -9.84 -19.40 -2.35
CA ILE A 16 -8.90 -19.97 -3.32
C ILE A 16 -7.51 -19.93 -2.68
N GLY A 17 -7.01 -21.09 -2.28
CA GLY A 17 -5.67 -21.24 -1.70
C GLY A 17 -4.66 -21.73 -2.73
N SER A 18 -3.45 -21.19 -2.69
CA SER A 18 -2.33 -21.78 -3.42
C SER A 18 -1.66 -22.83 -2.54
N LEU A 19 -1.59 -24.08 -3.00
CA LEU A 19 -0.88 -25.13 -2.26
C LEU A 19 0.64 -24.87 -2.33
N ARG A 20 1.32 -24.87 -1.18
CA ARG A 20 2.79 -24.85 -1.01
C ARG A 20 3.54 -23.90 -1.94
N GLY A 21 3.58 -22.61 -1.59
CA GLY A 21 4.47 -21.63 -2.21
C GLY A 21 4.09 -21.18 -3.62
N GLY A 22 2.89 -21.53 -4.09
CA GLY A 22 2.36 -20.99 -5.34
C GLY A 22 1.79 -19.57 -5.17
N SER A 23 1.48 -18.93 -6.29
CA SER A 23 0.85 -17.61 -6.36
C SER A 23 -0.23 -17.59 -7.42
N PHE A 24 -1.23 -16.75 -7.26
CA PHE A 24 -2.17 -16.44 -8.33
C PHE A 24 -1.58 -15.36 -9.22
N HIS A 25 -1.62 -15.57 -10.53
CA HIS A 25 -1.27 -14.54 -11.49
C HIS A 25 -2.56 -13.83 -11.88
N VAL A 26 -2.62 -12.52 -11.61
CA VAL A 26 -3.72 -11.68 -12.05
C VAL A 26 -3.25 -10.89 -13.24
N GLN A 27 -3.94 -11.06 -14.36
CA GLN A 27 -3.81 -10.25 -15.56
C GLN A 27 -5.16 -9.59 -15.81
N GLY A 28 -5.18 -8.26 -15.75
CA GLY A 28 -6.39 -7.49 -15.90
C GLY A 28 -6.11 -6.08 -16.38
N VAL A 29 -7.15 -5.44 -16.88
CA VAL A 29 -7.17 -4.00 -17.15
C VAL A 29 -8.23 -3.38 -16.27
N TYR A 30 -7.92 -2.24 -15.66
CA TYR A 30 -8.95 -1.50 -14.94
C TYR A 30 -10.09 -1.12 -15.90
N PRO A 31 -11.35 -1.19 -15.44
CA PRO A 31 -12.49 -0.78 -16.25
C PRO A 31 -12.32 0.69 -16.66
N TRP A 32 -12.84 1.03 -17.83
CA TRP A 32 -12.73 2.39 -18.32
C TRP A 32 -13.57 3.32 -17.46
N SER A 33 -12.91 4.24 -16.75
CA SER A 33 -13.58 5.34 -16.07
C SER A 33 -13.56 6.55 -17.00
N PRO A 34 -14.71 7.14 -17.38
CA PRO A 34 -14.73 8.40 -18.11
C PRO A 34 -14.01 9.46 -17.29
N SER A 35 -12.84 9.90 -17.73
CA SER A 35 -12.09 10.97 -17.08
C SER A 35 -11.67 12.02 -18.11
N ARG A 36 -11.64 13.28 -17.69
CA ARG A 36 -11.07 14.39 -18.46
C ARG A 36 -9.55 14.52 -18.27
N CYS A 37 -8.94 13.60 -17.52
CA CYS A 37 -7.51 13.63 -17.21
C CYS A 37 -6.68 13.19 -18.43
N VAL A 38 -5.60 13.91 -18.71
CA VAL A 38 -4.76 13.79 -19.93
C VAL A 38 -3.82 12.55 -19.91
N ARG A 39 -4.01 11.61 -18.98
CA ARG A 39 -3.30 10.32 -19.02
C ARG A 39 -4.28 9.20 -19.39
N PRO A 40 -4.29 8.75 -20.66
CA PRO A 40 -5.21 7.73 -21.14
C PRO A 40 -4.78 6.30 -20.79
N ASP A 41 -3.60 6.12 -20.17
CA ASP A 41 -3.07 4.81 -19.88
C ASP A 41 -3.91 4.12 -18.81
N ARG A 42 -4.63 3.09 -19.23
CA ARG A 42 -5.31 2.19 -18.30
C ARG A 42 -4.24 1.48 -17.50
N PRO A 43 -4.25 1.57 -16.16
CA PRO A 43 -3.37 0.74 -15.36
C PRO A 43 -3.62 -0.73 -15.73
N SER A 44 -2.57 -1.43 -16.13
CA SER A 44 -2.60 -2.88 -16.28
C SER A 44 -2.30 -3.49 -14.92
N LEU A 45 -3.15 -4.40 -14.47
CA LEU A 45 -2.87 -5.24 -13.33
C LEU A 45 -2.18 -6.49 -13.84
N ASP A 46 -0.85 -6.51 -13.80
CA ASP A 46 -0.04 -7.71 -14.10
C ASP A 46 0.90 -7.98 -12.93
N ALA A 47 0.41 -8.80 -12.00
CA ALA A 47 1.11 -9.09 -10.75
C ALA A 47 0.77 -10.48 -10.22
N ARG A 48 1.69 -10.99 -9.39
CA ARG A 48 1.50 -12.23 -8.63
C ARG A 48 1.05 -11.91 -7.21
N TYR A 49 0.03 -12.62 -6.78
CA TYR A 49 -0.52 -12.56 -5.43
C TYR A 49 -0.26 -13.91 -4.75
N PRO A 50 0.75 -14.02 -3.88
CA PRO A 50 1.00 -15.25 -3.14
C PRO A 50 -0.11 -15.51 -2.11
N GLY A 51 -0.03 -16.66 -1.44
CA GLY A 51 -0.89 -16.98 -0.30
C GLY A 51 -2.29 -17.45 -0.68
N ALA A 52 -3.30 -16.95 0.04
CA ALA A 52 -4.70 -17.36 -0.09
C ALA A 52 -5.60 -16.17 -0.38
N LEU A 53 -6.44 -16.30 -1.41
CA LEU A 53 -7.47 -15.34 -1.77
C LEU A 53 -8.80 -15.75 -1.12
N SER A 54 -9.45 -14.81 -0.44
CA SER A 54 -10.82 -14.96 0.07
C SER A 54 -11.70 -13.91 -0.58
N ILE A 55 -12.79 -14.33 -1.19
CA ILE A 55 -13.82 -13.46 -1.75
C ILE A 55 -15.07 -13.62 -0.90
N ARG A 56 -15.59 -12.52 -0.36
CA ARG A 56 -16.85 -12.49 0.37
C ARG A 56 -17.82 -11.57 -0.36
N ALA A 57 -19.00 -12.09 -0.70
CA ALA A 57 -20.11 -11.26 -1.16
C ALA A 57 -20.90 -10.75 0.05
N ALA A 58 -21.37 -9.51 -0.01
CA ALA A 58 -22.38 -8.97 0.89
C ALA A 58 -23.76 -9.00 0.21
N ASP A 59 -24.83 -8.88 1.00
CA ASP A 59 -26.21 -8.96 0.51
C ASP A 59 -26.58 -7.84 -0.47
N ASP A 60 -25.87 -6.71 -0.43
CA ASP A 60 -26.00 -5.57 -1.35
C ASP A 60 -25.27 -5.78 -2.69
N GLY A 61 -24.62 -6.94 -2.88
CA GLY A 61 -23.83 -7.27 -4.06
C GLY A 61 -22.37 -6.79 -4.00
N THR A 62 -21.95 -6.11 -2.92
CA THR A 62 -20.56 -5.68 -2.74
C THR A 62 -19.65 -6.90 -2.53
N LEU A 63 -18.49 -6.90 -3.20
CA LEU A 63 -17.47 -7.93 -3.03
C LEU A 63 -16.30 -7.41 -2.19
N THR A 64 -15.97 -8.13 -1.12
CA THR A 64 -14.71 -7.96 -0.40
C THR A 64 -13.72 -9.02 -0.87
N VAL A 65 -12.55 -8.57 -1.34
CA VAL A 65 -11.47 -9.45 -1.78
C VAL A 65 -10.29 -9.27 -0.84
N THR A 66 -9.85 -10.35 -0.20
CA THR A 66 -8.77 -10.34 0.79
C THR A 66 -7.70 -11.34 0.39
N VAL A 67 -6.44 -10.92 0.43
CA VAL A 67 -5.30 -11.82 0.22
C VAL A 67 -4.55 -11.99 1.54
N THR A 68 -4.48 -13.22 2.03
CA THR A 68 -3.70 -13.58 3.23
C THR A 68 -2.33 -14.07 2.80
N ILE A 69 -1.29 -13.35 3.21
CA ILE A 69 0.12 -13.54 2.82
C ILE A 69 1.06 -13.42 4.01
N SER A 70 2.29 -13.88 3.85
CA SER A 70 3.32 -13.61 4.84
C SER A 70 3.70 -12.12 4.84
N PHE A 71 4.23 -11.66 5.97
CA PHE A 71 4.62 -10.27 6.13
C PHE A 71 5.77 -9.85 5.19
N ARG A 72 6.65 -10.80 4.83
CA ARG A 72 7.68 -10.58 3.82
C ARG A 72 7.06 -10.33 2.44
N GLU A 73 6.15 -11.22 2.00
CA GLU A 73 5.48 -11.10 0.70
C GLU A 73 4.65 -9.82 0.61
N TYR A 74 4.03 -9.41 1.71
CA TYR A 74 3.35 -8.12 1.81
C TYR A 74 4.29 -6.96 1.48
N LEU A 75 5.43 -6.89 2.17
CA LEU A 75 6.41 -5.82 1.96
C LEU A 75 7.07 -5.88 0.57
N GLU A 76 7.29 -7.08 0.02
CA GLU A 76 7.79 -7.25 -1.35
C GLU A 76 6.82 -6.69 -2.41
N GLY A 77 5.52 -6.63 -2.12
CA GLY A 77 4.49 -6.09 -3.01
C GLY A 77 4.06 -4.65 -2.74
N ILE A 78 4.65 -3.98 -1.74
CA ILE A 78 4.46 -2.54 -1.52
C ILE A 78 5.06 -1.75 -2.68
N ALA A 79 4.29 -0.81 -3.23
CA ALA A 79 4.60 -0.07 -4.46
C ALA A 79 4.59 1.46 -4.25
N GLU A 80 5.19 1.93 -3.15
CA GLU A 80 5.16 3.33 -2.72
C GLU A 80 6.33 4.17 -3.27
N VAL A 81 7.49 3.53 -3.49
CA VAL A 81 8.71 4.19 -3.94
C VAL A 81 9.33 3.45 -5.11
N PRO A 82 10.00 4.16 -6.05
CA PRO A 82 10.75 3.50 -7.11
C PRO A 82 11.87 2.61 -6.55
N PRO A 83 12.02 1.35 -7.02
CA PRO A 83 13.09 0.46 -6.56
C PRO A 83 14.49 0.92 -7.02
N THR A 84 14.57 1.99 -7.82
CA THR A 84 15.78 2.68 -8.25
C THR A 84 16.30 3.73 -7.28
N TRP A 85 15.55 4.03 -6.23
CA TRP A 85 16.00 4.97 -5.21
C TRP A 85 17.18 4.43 -4.38
N PRO A 86 17.92 5.32 -3.70
CA PRO A 86 19.05 4.94 -2.86
C PRO A 86 18.68 3.88 -1.83
N ARG A 87 19.63 2.98 -1.54
CA ARG A 87 19.42 1.86 -0.61
C ARG A 87 18.82 2.29 0.73
N ALA A 88 19.38 3.32 1.36
CA ALA A 88 18.91 3.81 2.66
C ALA A 88 17.44 4.30 2.59
N THR A 89 17.02 4.87 1.46
CA THR A 89 15.62 5.28 1.25
C THR A 89 14.70 4.07 1.13
N LEU A 90 15.13 3.01 0.43
CA LEU A 90 14.36 1.77 0.33
C LEU A 90 14.22 1.11 1.71
N GLU A 91 15.31 1.00 2.48
CA GLU A 91 15.31 0.44 3.83
C GLU A 91 14.40 1.25 4.78
N ALA A 92 14.48 2.59 4.74
CA ALA A 92 13.60 3.46 5.51
C ALA A 92 12.12 3.26 5.15
N GLN A 93 11.79 3.17 3.85
CA GLN A 93 10.42 2.92 3.40
C GLN A 93 9.91 1.56 3.86
N VAL A 94 10.73 0.51 3.79
CA VAL A 94 10.32 -0.83 4.29
C VAL A 94 10.02 -0.78 5.78
N ILE A 95 10.89 -0.16 6.59
CA ILE A 95 10.69 -0.05 8.04
C ILE A 95 9.41 0.75 8.33
N ALA A 96 9.18 1.85 7.62
CA ALA A 96 7.97 2.66 7.76
C ALA A 96 6.71 1.87 7.36
N ALA A 97 6.70 1.21 6.20
CA ALA A 97 5.56 0.39 5.74
C ALA A 97 5.23 -0.75 6.72
N ARG A 98 6.26 -1.38 7.30
CA ARG A 98 6.13 -2.42 8.32
C ARG A 98 5.54 -1.89 9.62
N SER A 99 6.02 -0.74 10.08
CA SER A 99 5.56 -0.11 11.32
C SER A 99 4.12 0.39 11.16
N TYR A 100 3.80 0.95 9.98
CA TYR A 100 2.48 1.48 9.66
C TYR A 100 1.40 0.41 9.73
N VAL A 101 1.58 -0.73 9.05
CA VAL A 101 0.58 -1.80 9.12
C VAL A 101 0.38 -2.30 10.54
N LEU A 102 1.46 -2.49 11.31
CA LEU A 102 1.37 -2.92 12.71
C LEU A 102 0.66 -1.91 13.61
N SER A 103 0.83 -0.61 13.38
CA SER A 103 0.14 0.43 14.16
C SER A 103 -1.34 0.53 13.80
N ARG A 104 -1.71 0.18 12.55
CA ARG A 104 -3.06 0.33 12.01
C ARG A 104 -3.96 -0.89 12.19
N THR A 105 -3.42 -2.10 12.14
CA THR A 105 -4.21 -3.33 12.14
C THR A 105 -4.24 -4.04 13.49
N GLY A 106 -3.48 -3.56 14.47
CA GLY A 106 -3.17 -4.35 15.65
C GLY A 106 -2.35 -5.60 15.30
N TRP A 107 -1.97 -6.34 16.33
CA TRP A 107 -1.22 -7.58 16.20
C TRP A 107 -1.43 -8.47 17.41
N SER A 108 -1.43 -9.77 17.16
CA SER A 108 -1.62 -10.80 18.18
C SER A 108 -0.72 -12.02 17.92
N GLY A 109 -0.68 -12.92 18.90
CA GLY A 109 0.20 -14.08 18.90
C GLY A 109 1.64 -13.77 19.33
N VAL A 110 2.47 -14.80 19.36
CA VAL A 110 3.89 -14.67 19.74
C VAL A 110 4.58 -13.75 18.74
N GLU A 111 5.19 -12.67 19.24
CA GLU A 111 5.92 -11.69 18.42
C GLU A 111 5.09 -11.04 17.29
N GLY A 112 3.77 -10.95 17.42
CA GLY A 112 2.91 -10.38 16.38
C GLY A 112 2.75 -11.28 15.15
N ALA A 113 2.70 -12.59 15.37
CA ALA A 113 2.52 -13.61 14.32
C ALA A 113 1.27 -13.42 13.45
N ALA A 114 0.25 -12.69 13.93
CA ALA A 114 -0.94 -12.34 13.17
C ALA A 114 -1.29 -10.85 13.33
N LEU A 115 -1.88 -10.29 12.28
CA LEU A 115 -2.55 -8.98 12.34
C LEU A 115 -4.01 -9.20 12.72
N ASP A 116 -4.57 -8.32 13.55
CA ASP A 116 -5.95 -8.48 14.04
C ASP A 116 -6.96 -8.10 12.95
N ASP A 117 -6.63 -7.07 12.16
CA ASP A 117 -7.47 -6.57 11.08
C ASP A 117 -6.77 -6.61 9.70
N PRO A 118 -7.53 -6.73 8.59
CA PRO A 118 -6.98 -6.54 7.25
C PRO A 118 -6.65 -5.06 6.99
N ILE A 119 -5.67 -4.81 6.12
CA ILE A 119 -5.33 -3.47 5.63
C ILE A 119 -5.72 -3.31 4.16
N CYS A 120 -6.13 -2.10 3.77
CA CYS A 120 -6.47 -1.79 2.39
C CYS A 120 -5.22 -1.67 1.50
N ALA A 121 -5.37 -1.92 0.20
CA ALA A 121 -4.28 -1.94 -0.79
C ALA A 121 -4.14 -0.62 -1.60
N THR A 122 -4.89 0.42 -1.24
CA THR A 122 -4.93 1.72 -1.91
C THR A 122 -4.12 2.77 -1.14
N SER A 123 -4.00 3.97 -1.71
CA SER A 123 -3.40 5.13 -1.04
C SER A 123 -4.13 5.58 0.22
N ASP A 124 -5.32 5.05 0.51
CA ASP A 124 -6.01 5.31 1.79
C ASP A 124 -5.28 4.61 2.96
N CYS A 125 -4.54 3.54 2.67
CA CYS A 125 -3.66 2.86 3.60
C CYS A 125 -2.22 2.93 3.08
N GLN A 126 -1.79 1.91 2.34
CA GLN A 126 -0.56 1.87 1.60
C GLN A 126 -0.73 1.06 0.32
N VAL A 127 -0.10 1.51 -0.76
CA VAL A 127 -0.28 0.93 -2.09
C VAL A 127 0.38 -0.45 -2.14
N TYR A 128 -0.45 -1.49 -2.25
CA TYR A 128 -0.01 -2.86 -2.48
C TYR A 128 -0.36 -3.28 -3.91
N GLY A 129 0.68 -3.42 -4.75
CA GLY A 129 0.54 -3.77 -6.16
C GLY A 129 0.61 -5.27 -6.45
N GLY A 130 0.89 -6.10 -5.44
CA GLY A 130 1.32 -7.48 -5.64
C GLY A 130 2.77 -7.57 -6.11
N ILE A 131 3.29 -8.79 -6.24
CA ILE A 131 4.67 -9.02 -6.68
C ILE A 131 4.72 -8.83 -8.21
N PRO A 132 5.44 -7.82 -8.72
CA PRO A 132 5.30 -7.41 -10.12
C PRO A 132 5.77 -8.47 -11.12
N ARG A 133 5.05 -8.60 -12.23
CA ARG A 133 5.38 -9.45 -13.38
C ARG A 133 5.13 -8.69 -14.69
N PRO A 134 6.15 -8.51 -15.55
CA PRO A 134 7.57 -8.80 -15.34
C PRO A 134 8.16 -7.95 -14.19
N ALA A 135 9.27 -8.44 -13.64
CA ALA A 135 10.05 -7.70 -12.65
C ALA A 135 10.54 -6.37 -13.25
N PRO A 136 10.20 -5.20 -12.67
CA PRO A 136 10.68 -3.93 -13.16
C PRO A 136 12.17 -3.76 -12.88
N PRO A 137 12.88 -2.90 -13.62
CA PRO A 137 14.30 -2.68 -13.43
C PRO A 137 14.67 -2.37 -11.98
N GLY A 138 15.50 -3.24 -11.40
CA GLY A 138 16.07 -3.05 -10.08
C GLY A 138 15.18 -3.41 -8.90
N ILE A 139 14.05 -4.11 -9.13
CA ILE A 139 13.20 -4.65 -8.06
C ILE A 139 13.99 -5.51 -7.05
N GLU A 140 15.07 -6.16 -7.46
CA GLU A 140 15.95 -6.93 -6.56
C GLU A 140 16.56 -6.09 -5.43
N ARG A 141 16.71 -4.77 -5.63
CA ARG A 141 17.14 -3.85 -4.55
C ARG A 141 16.05 -3.65 -3.50
N TRP A 142 14.79 -3.62 -3.93
CA TRP A 142 13.65 -3.58 -3.01
C TRP A 142 13.57 -4.85 -2.18
N TYR A 143 13.63 -6.03 -2.82
CA TYR A 143 13.63 -7.32 -2.10
C TYR A 143 14.81 -7.45 -1.14
N ARG A 144 15.99 -6.92 -1.53
CA ARG A 144 17.15 -6.82 -0.63
C ARG A 144 16.86 -5.93 0.58
N ALA A 145 16.25 -4.76 0.40
CA ALA A 145 15.88 -3.88 1.52
C ALA A 145 14.83 -4.54 2.45
N VAL A 146 13.87 -5.30 1.89
CA VAL A 146 12.91 -6.08 2.68
C VAL A 146 13.62 -7.09 3.58
N ARG A 147 14.58 -7.84 3.03
CA ARG A 147 15.37 -8.83 3.77
C ARG A 147 16.32 -8.19 4.78
N ASP A 148 17.07 -7.18 4.36
CA ASP A 148 18.14 -6.59 5.17
C ASP A 148 17.58 -5.82 6.40
N THR A 149 16.30 -5.43 6.36
CA THR A 149 15.58 -4.79 7.49
C THR A 149 14.62 -5.72 8.22
N GLN A 150 14.77 -7.04 8.08
CA GLN A 150 13.87 -8.02 8.71
C GLN A 150 13.72 -7.77 10.23
N GLY A 151 12.47 -7.70 10.69
CA GLY A 151 12.15 -7.48 12.11
C GLY A 151 12.32 -6.04 12.60
N GLN A 152 12.80 -5.10 11.78
CA GLN A 152 12.96 -3.71 12.18
C GLN A 152 11.64 -2.94 12.08
N VAL A 153 11.24 -2.34 13.19
CA VAL A 153 10.05 -1.51 13.32
C VAL A 153 10.38 -0.26 14.14
N LEU A 154 9.69 0.85 13.86
CA LEU A 154 9.78 2.06 14.66
C LEU A 154 8.80 1.95 15.82
N LEU A 155 9.30 2.16 17.04
CA LEU A 155 8.51 2.12 18.26
C LEU A 155 8.46 3.50 18.90
N PHE A 156 7.33 3.81 19.52
CA PHE A 156 7.21 4.90 20.48
C PHE A 156 6.70 4.35 21.82
N GLY A 157 7.59 4.34 22.81
CA GLY A 157 7.43 3.47 23.97
C GLY A 157 7.49 2.01 23.53
N ASP A 158 6.57 1.19 24.02
CA ASP A 158 6.52 -0.26 23.74
C ASP A 158 5.53 -0.62 22.62
N ARG A 159 5.14 0.36 21.79
CA ARG A 159 4.15 0.17 20.71
C ARG A 159 4.69 0.63 19.35
N PRO A 160 4.32 -0.03 18.24
CA PRO A 160 4.59 0.47 16.89
C PRO A 160 4.15 1.92 16.76
N ALA A 161 5.05 2.76 16.23
CA ALA A 161 4.79 4.17 15.99
C ALA A 161 3.94 4.34 14.73
N ASP A 162 3.12 5.39 14.71
CA ASP A 162 2.43 5.80 13.49
C ASP A 162 3.43 6.41 12.49
N THR A 163 3.73 5.66 11.44
CA THR A 163 4.72 6.02 10.42
C THR A 163 4.05 6.40 9.11
N VAL A 164 3.21 7.43 9.16
CA VAL A 164 2.64 8.04 7.94
C VAL A 164 3.77 8.65 7.10
N TYR A 165 3.65 8.52 5.78
CA TYR A 165 4.60 9.07 4.82
C TYR A 165 3.85 9.68 3.64
N SER A 166 4.53 10.55 2.88
CA SER A 166 3.98 11.21 1.71
C SER A 166 5.05 11.39 0.64
N SER A 167 4.63 11.63 -0.60
CA SER A 167 5.55 11.66 -1.75
C SER A 167 6.52 12.85 -1.72
N THR A 168 6.02 14.06 -1.48
CA THR A 168 6.81 15.29 -1.58
C THR A 168 6.20 16.35 -0.69
N SER A 169 7.03 17.01 0.13
CA SER A 169 6.61 18.14 0.95
C SER A 169 6.75 19.46 0.18
N ASN A 170 6.20 20.55 0.73
CA ASN A 170 6.42 21.90 0.23
C ASN A 170 7.61 22.62 0.91
N GLY A 171 8.57 21.85 1.42
CA GLY A 171 9.73 22.33 2.18
C GLY A 171 9.61 22.15 3.70
N ARG A 172 8.50 21.58 4.18
CA ARG A 172 8.31 21.16 5.57
C ARG A 172 7.32 20.01 5.67
N THR A 173 7.47 19.19 6.70
CA THR A 173 6.42 18.25 7.11
C THR A 173 5.40 18.94 8.02
N TYR A 174 4.28 18.27 8.28
CA TYR A 174 3.20 18.76 9.13
C TYR A 174 3.02 17.85 10.35
N GLY A 175 2.47 18.42 11.43
CA GLY A 175 2.06 17.65 12.60
C GLY A 175 0.82 16.82 12.30
N ASN A 176 0.63 15.72 13.03
CA ASN A 176 -0.55 14.88 12.84
C ASN A 176 -1.86 15.59 13.22
N GLU A 177 -1.82 16.52 14.17
CA GLU A 177 -2.97 17.34 14.56
C GLU A 177 -3.43 18.27 13.43
N ASP A 178 -2.51 18.79 12.62
CA ASP A 178 -2.82 19.72 11.54
C ASP A 178 -3.41 19.00 10.32
N VAL A 179 -3.02 17.74 10.11
CA VAL A 179 -3.42 16.95 8.94
C VAL A 179 -4.63 16.07 9.24
N PHE A 180 -4.64 15.42 10.40
CA PHE A 180 -5.62 14.39 10.75
C PHE A 180 -6.53 14.78 11.92
N GLY A 181 -6.30 15.92 12.58
CA GLY A 181 -7.10 16.37 13.73
C GLY A 181 -6.94 15.51 14.99
N SER A 182 -5.96 14.61 15.03
CA SER A 182 -5.70 13.75 16.19
C SER A 182 -4.85 14.46 17.25
N SER A 183 -4.78 13.89 18.45
CA SER A 183 -3.93 14.45 19.51
C SER A 183 -2.45 14.48 19.10
N PRO A 184 -1.69 15.55 19.42
CA PRO A 184 -0.30 15.67 19.03
C PRO A 184 0.57 14.46 19.46
N LEU A 185 1.24 13.84 18.50
CA LEU A 185 2.21 12.76 18.72
C LEU A 185 3.64 13.31 18.76
N PRO A 186 4.44 13.07 19.82
CA PRO A 186 5.77 13.67 19.97
C PRO A 186 6.79 13.39 18.85
N TYR A 187 6.57 12.34 18.06
CA TYR A 187 7.42 11.93 16.95
C TYR A 187 6.90 12.35 15.56
N LEU A 188 5.64 12.79 15.45
CA LEU A 188 5.09 13.38 14.21
C LEU A 188 4.99 14.89 14.36
N ARG A 189 6.15 15.54 14.44
CA ARG A 189 6.27 17.00 14.55
C ARG A 189 6.74 17.59 13.21
N PRO A 190 6.31 18.83 12.88
CA PRO A 190 6.82 19.53 11.71
C PRO A 190 8.34 19.65 11.73
N ILE A 191 9.00 19.28 10.64
CA ILE A 191 10.42 19.54 10.40
C ILE A 191 10.59 20.29 9.08
N VAL A 192 11.62 21.14 9.01
CA VAL A 192 12.01 21.80 7.75
C VAL A 192 12.80 20.79 6.91
N GLU A 193 12.35 20.56 5.68
CA GLU A 193 13.04 19.71 4.72
C GLU A 193 14.19 20.49 4.09
N ARG A 194 15.42 19.99 4.23
CA ARG A 194 16.63 20.65 3.70
C ARG A 194 16.92 20.32 2.22
N HIS A 195 16.09 19.47 1.61
CA HIS A 195 16.25 18.93 0.25
C HIS A 195 15.03 19.20 -0.64
N ASP A 196 14.36 20.32 -0.39
CA ASP A 196 13.10 20.79 -0.98
C ASP A 196 13.12 21.07 -2.51
N GLY A 197 14.26 20.91 -3.17
CA GLY A 197 14.43 21.12 -4.62
C GLY A 197 14.57 19.85 -5.47
N ALA A 198 14.67 18.65 -4.88
CA ALA A 198 15.02 17.43 -5.63
C ALA A 198 13.82 16.77 -6.33
N SER A 199 12.60 16.92 -5.80
CA SER A 199 11.43 16.27 -6.37
C SER A 199 10.90 17.03 -7.59
N PRO A 200 10.67 16.36 -8.73
CA PRO A 200 10.00 16.96 -9.89
C PRO A 200 8.54 17.31 -9.62
N LEU A 201 7.97 16.83 -8.50
CA LEU A 201 6.60 17.07 -8.07
C LEU A 201 6.48 18.16 -7.00
N SER A 202 7.61 18.77 -6.59
CA SER A 202 7.63 19.83 -5.56
C SER A 202 6.86 21.09 -5.98
N ARG A 203 6.69 21.31 -7.29
CA ARG A 203 5.93 22.42 -7.86
C ARG A 203 5.10 21.90 -9.02
N TRP A 204 3.81 22.21 -9.00
CA TRP A 204 2.89 21.87 -10.08
C TRP A 204 1.90 23.02 -10.30
N ARG A 205 1.31 23.06 -11.49
CA ARG A 205 0.23 23.98 -11.85
C ARG A 205 -0.82 23.18 -12.61
N VAL A 206 -2.08 23.44 -12.32
CA VAL A 206 -3.21 23.00 -13.12
C VAL A 206 -4.00 24.22 -13.55
N GLU A 207 -4.52 24.21 -14.77
CA GLU A 207 -5.47 25.20 -15.27
C GLU A 207 -6.83 24.51 -15.38
N LEU A 208 -7.84 25.08 -14.73
CA LEU A 208 -9.18 24.52 -14.64
C LEU A 208 -10.19 25.54 -15.18
N PRO A 209 -11.10 25.14 -16.09
CA PRO A 209 -12.23 25.99 -16.47
C PRO A 209 -13.07 26.35 -15.25
N PHE A 210 -13.56 27.59 -15.20
CA PHE A 210 -14.35 28.06 -14.06
C PHE A 210 -15.63 27.23 -13.85
N ASP A 211 -16.26 26.79 -14.94
CA ASP A 211 -17.45 25.92 -14.88
C ASP A 211 -17.15 24.56 -14.25
N ASP A 212 -15.98 23.98 -14.52
CA ASP A 212 -15.55 22.73 -13.91
C ASP A 212 -15.27 22.93 -12.41
N LEU A 213 -14.62 24.03 -12.02
CA LEU A 213 -14.40 24.38 -10.61
C LEU A 213 -15.73 24.58 -9.87
N ALA A 214 -16.66 25.34 -10.46
CA ALA A 214 -17.97 25.58 -9.87
C ALA A 214 -18.78 24.28 -9.71
N THR A 215 -18.65 23.35 -10.67
CA THR A 215 -19.26 22.03 -10.57
C THR A 215 -18.69 21.22 -9.42
N MET A 216 -17.36 21.18 -9.27
CA MET A 216 -16.70 20.46 -8.17
C MET A 216 -17.10 21.01 -6.80
N LEU A 217 -17.12 22.34 -6.64
CA LEU A 217 -17.45 22.99 -5.36
C LEU A 217 -18.91 22.82 -4.93
N ARG A 218 -19.84 22.59 -5.87
CA ARG A 218 -21.24 22.31 -5.54
C ARG A 218 -21.50 20.86 -5.11
N ALA A 219 -20.59 19.95 -5.48
CA ALA A 219 -20.69 18.53 -5.17
C ALA A 219 -19.97 18.16 -3.86
N ALA A 220 -19.16 19.07 -3.32
CA ALA A 220 -18.47 18.95 -2.03
C ALA A 220 -19.35 19.44 -0.88
#